data_AF-Q3YTJ8-F1
#
_entry.id   AF-Q3YTJ8-F1
#
_cell.length_a   1.000
_cell.length_b   1.000
_cell.length_c   1.000
_cell.angle_alpha   90.00
_cell.angle_beta   90.00
_cell.angle_gamma   90.00
#
_symmetry.space_group_name_H-M   'P 1'
#
loop_
_entity.id
_entity.type
_entity.pdbx_description
1 polymer ?
#
loop_
_entity_poly.entity_id
_entity_poly.type
_entity_poly.pdbx_seq_one_letter_code
_entity_poly.pdbx_strand_id
1 'polypeptide(L)'
;MLPPNIRGYAPQITGIAETNARVVVSQQGRVIYDSTVPAGTFSIQDLSSSVRGILDVEIFEQNGKRKHFQVEMCRCAFLIQTWSE
;
A
#
# COMPACT_ATOMS: atom_id res chain seq x y z
N MET A 1 -5.96 -7.31 28.96
CA MET A 1 -4.93 -7.98 28.15
C MET A 1 -5.02 -7.40 26.74
N LEU A 2 -3.94 -6.82 26.22
CA LEU A 2 -3.92 -6.16 24.91
C LEU A 2 -3.64 -7.23 23.83
N PRO A 3 -4.33 -7.24 22.67
CA PRO A 3 -4.11 -8.27 21.66
C PRO A 3 -2.65 -8.26 21.16
N PRO A 4 -1.99 -9.41 21.03
CA PRO A 4 -0.56 -9.47 20.71
C PRO A 4 -0.23 -9.28 19.22
N ASN A 5 -1.00 -8.46 18.49
CA ASN A 5 -0.88 -8.38 17.02
C ASN A 5 -0.74 -6.96 16.44
N ILE A 6 -0.05 -6.06 17.14
CA ILE A 6 0.45 -4.80 16.58
C ILE A 6 1.99 -4.75 16.64
N ARG A 7 2.64 -5.91 16.50
CA ARG A 7 4.10 -6.02 16.40
C ARG A 7 4.50 -6.30 14.96
N GLY A 8 4.32 -5.31 14.11
CA GLY A 8 4.79 -5.32 12.74
C GLY A 8 4.22 -4.12 12.02
N TYR A 9 5.08 -3.19 11.60
CA TYR A 9 4.69 -2.18 10.63
C TYR A 9 4.23 -2.93 9.37
N ALA A 10 2.92 -2.92 9.10
CA ALA A 10 2.41 -3.38 7.82
C ALA A 10 2.61 -2.24 6.82
N PRO A 11 3.34 -2.45 5.72
CA PRO A 11 3.47 -1.43 4.69
C PRO A 11 2.07 -1.05 4.19
N GLN A 12 1.77 0.25 4.20
CA GLN A 12 0.50 0.77 3.73
C GLN A 12 0.68 1.45 2.37
N ILE A 13 -0.14 1.06 1.39
CA ILE A 13 -0.25 1.77 0.11
C ILE A 13 -1.47 2.67 0.17
N THR A 14 -1.30 3.96 -0.13
CA THR A 14 -2.40 4.92 -0.27
C THR A 14 -2.48 5.47 -1.68
N GLY A 15 -3.69 5.80 -2.11
CA GLY A 15 -3.94 6.36 -3.43
C GLY A 15 -5.34 6.96 -3.54
N ILE A 16 -5.64 7.48 -4.73
CA ILE A 16 -6.94 8.05 -5.06
C ILE A 16 -7.44 7.39 -6.34
N ALA A 17 -8.62 6.76 -6.25
CA ALA A 17 -9.36 6.25 -7.40
C ALA A 17 -10.41 7.27 -7.84
N GLU A 18 -10.48 7.57 -9.14
CA GLU A 18 -11.50 8.47 -9.71
C GLU A 18 -12.87 7.79 -9.77
N THR A 19 -12.87 6.47 -9.94
CA THR A 19 -14.06 5.63 -10.10
C THR A 19 -13.95 4.38 -9.23
N ASN A 20 -14.96 3.50 -9.28
CA ASN A 20 -14.78 2.16 -8.71
C ASN A 20 -13.70 1.45 -9.53
N ALA A 21 -12.60 1.08 -8.87
CA ALA A 21 -11.37 0.69 -9.54
C ALA A 21 -10.83 -0.63 -8.99
N ARG A 22 -10.21 -1.43 -9.85
CA ARG A 22 -9.44 -2.61 -9.43
C ARG A 22 -7.99 -2.19 -9.21
N VAL A 23 -7.48 -2.42 -8.02
CA VAL A 23 -6.09 -2.15 -7.64
C VAL A 23 -5.32 -3.46 -7.60
N VAL A 24 -4.29 -3.55 -8.42
CA VAL A 24 -3.38 -4.68 -8.49
C VAL A 24 -2.02 -4.21 -7.98
N VAL A 25 -1.47 -4.93 -7.01
CA VAL A 25 -0.11 -4.70 -6.52
C VAL A 25 0.73 -5.88 -6.90
N SER A 26 1.85 -5.61 -7.55
CA SER A 26 2.81 -6.64 -7.95
C SER A 26 4.22 -6.29 -7.48
N GLN A 27 5.01 -7.35 -7.30
CA GLN A 27 6.40 -7.25 -6.93
C GLN A 27 7.20 -8.16 -7.85
N GLN A 28 8.16 -7.59 -8.59
CA GLN A 28 9.01 -8.37 -9.51
C GLN A 28 8.17 -9.21 -10.48
N GLY A 29 7.04 -8.67 -10.95
CA GLY A 29 6.11 -9.36 -11.85
C GLY A 29 5.15 -10.35 -11.19
N ARG A 30 5.22 -10.57 -9.87
CA ARG A 30 4.27 -11.42 -9.14
C ARG A 30 3.19 -10.57 -8.47
N VAL A 31 1.92 -10.85 -8.76
CA VAL A 31 0.79 -10.22 -8.06
C VAL A 31 0.77 -10.69 -6.61
N ILE A 32 0.79 -9.74 -5.68
CA ILE A 32 0.76 -9.97 -4.24
C ILE A 32 -0.54 -9.47 -3.60
N TYR A 33 -1.27 -8.59 -4.28
CA TYR A 33 -2.57 -8.09 -3.85
C TYR A 33 -3.42 -7.74 -5.06
N ASP A 34 -4.71 -8.05 -4.98
CA ASP A 34 -5.70 -7.76 -6.01
C ASP A 34 -7.04 -7.51 -5.32
N SER A 35 -7.57 -6.29 -5.42
CA SER A 35 -8.85 -5.95 -4.82
C SER A 35 -9.53 -4.80 -5.55
N THR A 36 -10.84 -4.68 -5.37
CA THR A 36 -11.63 -3.55 -5.89
C THR A 36 -11.86 -2.53 -4.80
N VAL A 37 -11.66 -1.25 -5.10
CA VAL A 37 -11.87 -0.12 -4.20
C VAL A 37 -12.94 0.81 -4.76
N PRO A 38 -13.79 1.41 -3.89
CA PRO A 38 -14.73 2.43 -4.33
C PRO A 38 -13.99 3.70 -4.82
N ALA A 39 -14.72 4.56 -5.51
CA ALA A 39 -14.21 5.88 -5.89
C ALA A 39 -13.85 6.69 -4.64
N GLY A 40 -12.69 7.35 -4.67
CA GLY A 40 -12.17 8.15 -3.57
C GLY A 40 -10.79 7.71 -3.09
N THR A 41 -10.43 8.16 -1.88
CA THR A 41 -9.19 7.77 -1.22
C THR A 41 -9.27 6.32 -0.75
N PHE A 42 -8.20 5.57 -0.96
CA PHE A 42 -8.10 4.20 -0.48
C PHE A 42 -6.76 3.95 0.22
N SER A 43 -6.76 2.93 1.06
CA SER A 43 -5.61 2.47 1.82
C SER A 43 -5.59 0.95 1.83
N ILE A 44 -4.48 0.35 1.44
CA ILE A 44 -4.25 -1.10 1.44
C ILE A 44 -3.28 -1.42 2.57
N GLN A 45 -3.77 -2.16 3.57
CA GLN A 45 -3.02 -2.58 4.76
C GLN A 45 -2.84 -4.09 4.86
N ASP A 46 -3.56 -4.86 4.03
CA ASP A 46 -3.54 -6.34 4.03
C ASP A 46 -2.33 -6.95 3.29
N LEU A 47 -1.24 -6.19 3.16
CA LEU A 47 0.00 -6.71 2.61
C LEU A 47 0.74 -7.50 3.67
N SER A 48 1.36 -8.62 3.26
CA SER A 48 2.23 -9.38 4.16
C SER A 48 3.36 -8.49 4.69
N SER A 49 3.66 -8.59 5.99
CA SER A 49 4.75 -7.86 6.65
C SER A 49 6.15 -8.22 6.11
N SER A 50 6.23 -9.29 5.32
CA SER A 50 7.46 -9.74 4.65
C SER A 50 7.73 -9.04 3.33
N VAL A 51 6.76 -8.25 2.81
CA VAL A 51 6.92 -7.46 1.59
C VAL A 51 7.95 -6.34 1.81
N ARG A 52 8.87 -6.17 0.86
CA ARG A 52 10.03 -5.25 0.95
C ARG A 52 10.41 -4.71 -0.42
N GLY A 53 11.04 -3.54 -0.51
CA GLY A 53 11.54 -3.01 -1.78
C GLY A 53 10.43 -2.41 -2.64
N ILE A 54 10.63 -2.40 -3.96
CA ILE A 54 9.72 -1.70 -4.89
C ILE A 54 8.50 -2.56 -5.21
N LEU A 55 7.33 -1.94 -5.11
CA LEU A 55 6.04 -2.48 -5.53
C LEU A 55 5.50 -1.69 -6.71
N ASP A 56 5.02 -2.40 -7.71
CA ASP A 56 4.29 -1.83 -8.83
C ASP A 56 2.80 -1.86 -8.52
N VAL A 57 2.18 -0.68 -8.52
CA VAL A 57 0.75 -0.51 -8.25
C VAL A 57 0.06 -0.09 -9.54
N GLU A 58 -0.93 -0.86 -9.96
CA GLU A 58 -1.77 -0.58 -11.11
C GLU A 58 -3.21 -0.38 -10.65
N ILE A 59 -3.82 0.74 -11.05
CA ILE A 59 -5.22 1.05 -10.80
C ILE A 59 -5.94 1.01 -12.15
N PHE A 60 -6.87 0.08 -12.28
CA PHE A 60 -7.75 -0.07 -13.42
C PHE A 60 -9.09 0.59 -13.10
N GLU A 61 -9.28 1.79 -13.63
CA GLU A 61 -10.51 2.58 -13.43
C GLU A 61 -11.63 2.06 -14.35
N GLN A 62 -12.88 2.15 -13.90
CA GLN A 62 -14.04 1.75 -14.69
C GLN A 62 -14.23 2.58 -15.97
N ASN A 63 -13.71 3.81 -16.00
CA ASN A 63 -13.72 4.66 -17.18
C ASN A 63 -12.68 4.23 -18.25
N GLY A 64 -11.96 3.12 -18.03
CA GLY A 64 -10.95 2.58 -18.94
C GLY A 64 -9.56 3.20 -18.77
N LYS A 65 -9.40 4.23 -17.94
CA LYS A 65 -8.09 4.78 -17.58
C LYS A 65 -7.32 3.77 -16.74
N ARG A 66 -5.99 3.82 -16.87
CA ARG A 66 -5.07 3.06 -16.04
C ARG A 66 -4.09 4.03 -15.40
N LYS A 67 -3.86 3.87 -14.11
CA LYS A 67 -2.78 4.57 -13.40
C LYS A 67 -1.77 3.54 -12.96
N HIS A 68 -0.51 3.82 -13.18
CA HIS A 68 0.60 3.01 -12.71
C HIS A 68 1.56 3.90 -11.94
N PHE A 69 1.99 3.43 -10.77
CA PHE A 69 3.02 4.07 -9.99
C PHE A 69 3.77 3.03 -9.15
N GLN A 70 4.99 3.39 -8.79
CA GLN A 70 5.83 2.55 -7.94
C GLN A 70 5.83 3.08 -6.52
N VAL A 71 5.74 2.17 -5.55
CA VAL A 71 5.87 2.46 -4.14
C VAL A 71 7.08 1.72 -3.61
N GLU A 72 8.06 2.44 -3.10
CA GLU A 72 9.19 1.83 -2.42
C GLU A 72 8.83 1.58 -0.95
N MET A 73 8.72 0.31 -0.58
CA MET A 73 8.55 -0.09 0.80
C MET A 73 9.89 0.00 1.52
N CYS A 74 10.17 1.18 2.05
CA CYS A 74 11.28 1.42 2.96
C CYS A 74 11.11 0.62 4.26
N ARG A 75 12.22 0.10 4.81
CA ARG A 75 12.28 -0.19 6.24
C ARG A 75 12.26 1.17 6.93
N CYS A 76 11.11 1.64 7.40
CA CYS A 76 11.08 2.89 8.14
C CYS A 76 11.99 2.75 9.38
N ALA A 77 13.12 3.46 9.40
CA ALA A 77 13.86 3.70 10.63
C ALA A 77 12.98 4.60 11.50
N PHE A 78 12.76 4.18 12.74
CA PHE A 78 12.02 4.94 13.75
C PHE A 78 12.75 6.27 14.02
N LEU A 79 12.23 7.38 13.51
CA LEU A 79 12.71 8.72 13.82
C LEU A 79 11.92 9.24 15.03
N ILE A 80 12.43 9.00 16.24
CA ILE A 80 12.05 9.83 17.39
C ILE A 80 12.68 11.19 17.20
N GLN A 81 11.86 12.18 16.86
CA GLN A 81 12.25 13.57 17.08
C GLN A 81 12.15 13.83 18.58
N THR A 82 13.19 13.48 19.33
CA THR A 82 13.41 14.06 20.65
C THR A 82 13.70 15.54 20.40
N TRP A 83 12.75 16.40 20.79
CA TRP A 83 13.03 17.81 20.98
C TRP A 83 14.10 17.91 22.08
N SER A 84 15.28 18.39 21.71
CA SER A 84 16.25 18.93 22.67
C SER A 84 16.02 20.43 22.73
N GLU A 85 16.05 20.94 23.96
CA GLU A 85 15.70 22.28 24.45
C GLU A 85 16.14 23.48 23.60
#